data_AF-A0ABD0NJF2-F1
#
_entry.id   AF-A0ABD0NJF2-F1
#
_cell.length_a   1.000
_cell.length_b   1.000
_cell.length_c   1.000
_cell.angle_alpha   90.00
_cell.angle_beta   90.00
_cell.angle_gamma   90.00
#
_symmetry.space_group_name_H-M   'P 1'
#
loop_
_entity.id
_entity.type
_entity.pdbx_description
1 polymer ?
#
loop_
_entity_poly.entity_id
_entity_poly.type
_entity_poly.pdbx_seq_one_letter_code
_entity_poly.pdbx_strand_id
1 'polypeptide(L)'
;RVGDLHAFLVNETCLEFGPADSHVTLRPWPGYVPKVLTTPFQDQVVNLHALPPEEADPALALLCPVRALRIYVDCTRSFRHSEKFALEVSRREML
;
A
#
# COMPACT_ATOMS: atom_id res chain seq x y z
N ARG A 1 -6.71 18.57 -9.96
CA ARG A 1 -7.44 17.31 -10.18
C ARG A 1 -7.10 16.42 -9.00
N VAL A 2 -8.09 16.09 -8.16
CA VAL A 2 -7.91 15.12 -7.08
C VAL A 2 -7.76 13.77 -7.76
N GLY A 3 -6.55 13.18 -7.73
CA GLY A 3 -6.37 11.81 -8.20
C GLY A 3 -7.24 10.89 -7.35
N ASP A 4 -7.76 9.80 -7.92
CA ASP A 4 -8.62 8.86 -7.23
C ASP A 4 -7.95 8.38 -5.92
N LEU A 5 -8.42 8.89 -4.79
CA LEU A 5 -7.93 8.52 -3.46
C LEU A 5 -8.48 7.13 -3.13
N HIS A 6 -7.61 6.13 -3.14
CA HIS A 6 -7.94 4.81 -2.64
C HIS A 6 -7.28 4.60 -1.27
N ALA A 7 -8.11 4.37 -0.27
CA ALA A 7 -7.72 4.04 1.09
C ALA A 7 -7.61 2.52 1.22
N PHE A 8 -6.38 2.00 1.29
CA PHE A 8 -6.11 0.57 1.45
C PHE A 8 -5.92 0.26 2.94
N LEU A 9 -6.72 -0.65 3.50
CA LEU A 9 -6.54 -1.04 4.91
C LEU A 9 -5.29 -1.89 5.08
N VAL A 10 -4.55 -1.63 6.16
CA VAL A 10 -3.35 -2.40 6.50
C VAL A 10 -3.73 -3.61 7.35
N ASN A 11 -4.37 -4.59 6.73
CA ASN A 11 -4.72 -5.86 7.36
C ASN A 11 -4.43 -7.04 6.41
N GLU A 12 -4.36 -8.25 6.95
CA GLU A 12 -3.98 -9.46 6.21
C GLU A 12 -4.92 -9.80 5.04
N THR A 13 -6.16 -9.29 5.03
CA THR A 13 -7.12 -9.49 3.92
C THR A 13 -6.92 -8.51 2.76
N CYS A 14 -6.37 -7.33 3.05
CA CYS A 14 -6.23 -6.21 2.12
C CYS A 14 -4.77 -5.98 1.70
N LEU A 15 -3.81 -6.65 2.33
CA LEU A 15 -2.39 -6.49 2.08
C LEU A 15 -1.69 -7.85 2.10
N GLU A 16 -1.01 -8.18 1.00
CA GLU A 16 -0.28 -9.43 0.85
C GLU A 16 1.12 -9.15 0.28
N PHE A 17 2.15 -9.65 0.95
CA PHE A 17 3.52 -9.52 0.46
C PHE A 17 3.95 -10.77 -0.29
N GLY A 18 4.64 -10.55 -1.40
CA GLY A 18 5.28 -11.60 -2.17
C GLY A 18 6.48 -12.23 -1.46
N PRO A 19 7.03 -13.32 -2.03
CA PRO A 19 8.22 -13.98 -1.50
C PRO A 19 9.38 -12.98 -1.41
N ALA A 20 10.11 -13.04 -0.30
CA ALA A 20 11.26 -12.17 0.01
C ALA A 20 10.98 -10.66 -0.16
N ASP A 21 9.74 -10.23 0.09
CA ASP A 21 9.30 -8.84 -0.08
C ASP A 21 9.57 -8.29 -1.49
N SER A 22 9.52 -9.16 -2.52
CA SER A 22 9.71 -8.79 -3.92
C SER A 22 8.60 -7.87 -4.48
N HIS A 23 7.41 -7.94 -3.89
CA HIS A 23 6.27 -7.08 -4.21
C HIS A 23 5.28 -7.07 -3.06
N VAL A 24 4.33 -6.15 -3.10
CA VAL A 24 3.15 -6.14 -2.24
C VAL A 24 1.90 -5.87 -3.07
N THR A 25 0.87 -6.65 -2.79
CA THR A 25 -0.47 -6.53 -3.36
C THR A 25 -1.38 -5.85 -2.35
N LEU A 26 -1.95 -4.72 -2.74
CA LEU A 26 -2.92 -3.94 -1.97
C LEU A 26 -4.29 -4.13 -2.61
N ARG A 27 -5.24 -4.65 -1.85
CA ARG A 27 -6.63 -4.86 -2.27
C ARG A 27 -7.53 -3.86 -1.56
N PRO A 28 -8.51 -3.28 -2.25
CA PRO A 28 -9.44 -2.38 -1.59
C PRO A 28 -10.27 -3.15 -0.56
N TRP A 29 -10.69 -2.45 0.49
CA TRP A 29 -11.50 -3.07 1.52
C TRP A 29 -12.91 -3.34 0.97
N PRO A 30 -13.42 -4.59 0.99
CA PRO A 30 -14.72 -4.93 0.42
C PRO A 30 -15.91 -4.23 1.12
N GLY A 31 -15.73 -3.71 2.34
CA GLY A 31 -16.74 -2.91 3.03
C GLY A 31 -16.68 -1.41 2.72
N TYR A 32 -15.74 -0.96 1.89
CA TYR A 32 -15.58 0.46 1.56
C TYR A 32 -16.64 0.89 0.54
N VAL A 33 -17.47 1.85 0.92
CA VAL A 33 -18.43 2.49 0.02
C VAL A 33 -17.94 3.93 -0.23
N PRO A 34 -17.49 4.27 -1.45
CA PRO A 34 -17.06 5.63 -1.75
C PRO A 34 -18.24 6.60 -1.59
N LYS A 35 -17.98 7.75 -0.94
CA LYS A 35 -18.99 8.80 -0.75
C LYS A 35 -19.41 9.48 -2.06
N VAL A 36 -18.57 9.42 -3.08
CA VAL A 36 -18.78 10.07 -4.37
C VAL A 36 -18.48 9.06 -5.46
N LEU A 37 -19.51 8.71 -6.25
CA LEU A 37 -19.43 7.75 -7.37
C LEU A 37 -18.97 8.43 -8.68
N THR A 38 -18.03 9.38 -8.61
CA THR A 38 -17.60 10.14 -9.79
C THR A 38 -16.63 9.38 -10.70
N THR A 39 -16.03 8.31 -10.19
CA THR A 39 -15.27 7.33 -10.95
C THR A 39 -15.83 5.96 -10.62
N PRO A 40 -15.95 5.02 -11.59
CA PRO A 40 -16.33 3.66 -11.26
C PRO A 40 -15.33 3.17 -10.22
N PHE A 41 -15.80 2.89 -9.01
CA PHE A 41 -15.02 2.24 -7.97
C PHE A 41 -14.68 0.85 -8.48
N GLN A 42 -13.64 0.79 -9.30
CA GLN A 42 -13.06 -0.45 -9.73
C GLN A 42 -12.34 -0.99 -8.49
N ASP A 43 -12.57 -2.26 -8.22
CA ASP A 43 -11.84 -3.09 -7.27
C ASP A 43 -10.37 -3.18 -7.71
N GLN A 44 -9.67 -2.04 -7.71
CA GLN A 44 -8.33 -1.90 -8.28
C GLN A 44 -7.34 -2.42 -7.27
N VAL A 45 -6.97 -3.68 -7.46
CA VAL A 45 -5.80 -4.28 -6.85
C VAL A 45 -4.55 -3.52 -7.34
N VAL A 46 -3.76 -3.00 -6.41
CA VAL A 46 -2.50 -2.31 -6.70
C VAL A 46 -1.34 -3.24 -6.36
N ASN A 47 -0.46 -3.48 -7.32
CA ASN A 47 0.79 -4.22 -7.11
C ASN A 47 1.96 -3.25 -7.12
N LEU A 48 2.70 -3.19 -6.01
CA LEU A 48 3.93 -2.43 -5.91
C LEU A 48 5.10 -3.41 -5.95
N HIS A 49 6.02 -3.21 -6.89
CA HIS A 49 7.23 -4.02 -6.97
C HIS A 49 8.35 -3.42 -6.13
N ALA A 50 9.18 -4.28 -5.55
CA ALA A 50 10.34 -3.84 -4.83
C ALA A 50 11.36 -3.24 -5.79
N LEU A 51 11.93 -2.10 -5.40
CA LEU A 51 13.10 -1.57 -6.06
C LEU A 51 14.29 -2.49 -5.71
N PRO A 52 15.14 -2.81 -6.71
CA PRO A 52 16.35 -3.60 -6.44
C PRO A 52 17.17 -2.91 -5.34
N PRO A 53 17.78 -3.68 -4.43
CA PRO A 53 18.69 -3.09 -3.46
C PRO A 53 19.86 -2.45 -4.21
N GLU A 54 20.08 -1.15 -4.01
CA GLU A 54 21.31 -0.51 -4.46
C GLU A 54 22.42 -0.97 -3.50
N GLU A 55 23.46 -1.60 -4.04
CA GLU A 55 24.48 -2.32 -3.27
C GLU A 55 25.31 -1.41 -2.34
N ALA A 56 25.22 -0.09 -2.52
CA ALA A 56 26.10 0.88 -1.87
C ALA A 56 25.60 1.42 -0.52
N ASP A 57 24.29 1.41 -0.23
CA ASP A 57 23.77 2.03 1.00
C ASP A 57 22.49 1.35 1.54
N PRO A 58 22.51 0.75 2.75
CA PRO A 58 21.33 0.15 3.38
C PRO A 58 20.21 1.16 3.67
N ALA A 59 20.48 2.47 3.76
CA ALA A 59 19.44 3.48 3.85
C ALA A 59 18.63 3.60 2.54
N LEU A 60 19.26 3.35 1.38
CA LEU A 60 18.55 3.27 0.10
C LEU A 60 17.65 2.03 0.02
N ALA A 61 17.92 1.00 0.82
CA ALA A 61 17.00 -0.11 0.97
C ALA A 61 15.64 0.35 1.53
N LEU A 62 15.63 1.35 2.43
CA LEU A 62 14.39 1.97 2.96
C LEU A 62 13.67 2.86 1.94
N LEU A 63 14.32 3.25 0.82
CA LEU A 63 13.65 3.95 -0.27
C LEU A 63 12.74 3.03 -1.09
N CYS A 64 12.85 1.71 -0.93
CA CYS A 64 11.94 0.78 -1.58
C CYS A 64 10.59 0.77 -0.86
N PRO A 65 9.50 1.18 -1.53
CA PRO A 65 8.18 1.28 -0.91
C PRO A 65 7.71 -0.03 -0.26
N VAL A 66 8.03 -1.18 -0.87
CA VAL A 66 7.67 -2.50 -0.34
C VAL A 66 8.33 -2.77 1.03
N ARG A 67 9.63 -2.46 1.16
CA ARG A 67 10.40 -2.70 2.39
C ARG A 67 10.01 -1.69 3.47
N ALA A 68 9.86 -0.42 3.10
CA ALA A 68 9.35 0.62 4.01
C ALA A 68 7.97 0.25 4.56
N LEU A 69 7.08 -0.24 3.69
CA LEU A 69 5.75 -0.67 4.10
C LEU A 69 5.79 -1.90 5.01
N ARG A 70 6.65 -2.89 4.75
CA ARG A 70 6.85 -4.05 5.62
C ARG A 70 7.25 -3.61 7.04
N ILE A 71 8.25 -2.74 7.15
CA ILE A 71 8.71 -2.22 8.45
C ILE A 71 7.59 -1.47 9.17
N TYR A 72 6.89 -0.57 8.47
CA TYR A 72 5.74 0.13 9.04
C TYR A 72 4.69 -0.85 9.56
N VAL A 73 4.42 -1.91 8.78
CA VAL A 73 3.48 -2.95 9.18
C VAL A 73 3.95 -3.64 10.45
N ASP A 74 5.18 -4.11 10.51
CA ASP A 74 5.66 -4.85 11.67
C ASP A 74 5.70 -3.96 12.92
N CYS A 75 6.18 -2.72 12.80
CA CYS A 75 6.26 -1.76 13.91
C CYS A 75 4.89 -1.36 14.46
N THR A 76 3.85 -1.29 13.62
CA THR A 76 2.51 -0.86 14.06
C THR A 76 1.59 -2.01 14.47
N ARG A 77 2.06 -3.27 14.37
CA ARG A 77 1.24 -4.47 14.61
C ARG A 77 0.50 -4.45 15.96
N SER A 78 1.15 -4.03 17.03
CA SER A 78 0.58 -4.01 18.40
C SER A 78 -0.56 -3.01 18.60
N PHE A 79 -0.61 -1.92 17.83
CA PHE A 79 -1.58 -0.83 18.03
C PHE A 79 -2.74 -0.85 17.03
N ARG A 80 -2.68 -1.71 16.01
CA ARG A 80 -3.71 -1.82 14.96
C ARG A 80 -4.96 -2.61 15.34
N HIS A 81 -5.02 -3.19 16.54
CA HIS A 81 -6.23 -3.86 17.02
C HIS A 81 -7.43 -2.93 17.25
N SER A 82 -7.20 -1.62 17.38
CA SER A 82 -8.25 -0.65 17.76
C SER A 82 -8.61 0.38 16.68
N GLU A 83 -7.78 0.57 15.65
CA GLU A 83 -7.96 1.68 14.70
C GLU A 83 -7.81 1.23 13.25
N LYS A 84 -8.74 1.67 12.40
CA LYS A 84 -8.76 1.41 10.96
C LYS A 84 -7.71 2.30 10.26
N PHE A 85 -6.45 1.89 10.29
CA PHE A 85 -5.40 2.58 9.54
C PHE A 85 -5.52 2.27 8.05
N ALA A 86 -5.59 3.33 7.24
CA ALA A 86 -5.59 3.23 5.79
C ALA A 86 -4.32 3.86 5.21
N LEU A 87 -3.72 3.20 4.23
CA LEU A 87 -2.69 3.74 3.36
C LEU A 87 -3.36 4.46 2.21
N GLU A 88 -2.87 5.65 1.92
CA GLU A 88 -3.25 6.39 0.73
C GLU A 88 -2.21 6.15 -0.36
N VAL A 89 -2.64 5.59 -1.48
CA VAL A 89 -1.77 5.41 -2.66
C VAL A 89 -2.28 6.33 -3.76
N SER A 90 -1.52 7.39 -4.04
CA SER A 90 -1.82 8.31 -5.14
C SER A 90 -1.01 7.92 -6.38
N ARG A 91 -1.70 7.64 -7.48
CA ARG A 91 -1.04 7.50 -8.79
C ARG A 91 -0.72 8.90 -9.32
N ARG A 92 0.56 9.19 -9.53
CA ARG A 92 0.96 10.28 -10.42
C ARG A 92 1.07 9.71 -11.82
N GLU A 93 0.15 10.10 -12.70
CA GLU A 93 0.39 9.95 -14.14
C GLU A 93 1.50 10.93 -14.53
N MET A 94 2.65 10.39 -14.95
CA MET A 94 3.67 11.19 -15.63
C MET A 94 3.15 11.45 -17.04
N LEU A 95 2.76 12.70 -17.30
CA LEU A 95 2.59 13.26 -18.65
C LEU A 95 3.95 13.61 -19.24
#